data_AF-A0A520BLC9-F1
#
_entry.id   AF-A0A520BLC9-F1
#
_cell.length_a   1.000
_cell.length_b   1.000
_cell.length_c   1.000
_cell.angle_alpha   90.00
_cell.angle_beta   90.00
_cell.angle_gamma   90.00
#
_symmetry.space_group_name_H-M   'P 1'
#
loop_
_entity.id
_entity.type
_entity.pdbx_description
1 polymer ?
#
loop_
_entity_poly.entity_id
_entity_poly.type
_entity_poly.pdbx_seq_one_letter_code
_entity_poly.pdbx_strand_id
1 'polypeptide(L)'
;MLFVGLAGAASANLTKPVYSSAKDEVKSMFKAEKDKCDSLSGNVKDVCVERAKGHEKVALAHLEYQYTGKEKDRNDYMEARYEAKYKIAKEACDDKSGNAKDVCVADAKAAHDKAKADLKANKKIADAQNDQMETKLKADYKAANERCDTLSGDAKDSCQASAKARYFQ
;
A
#
# COMPACT_ATOMS: atom_id res chain seq x y z
N MET A 1 37.66 1.92 -5.96
CA MET A 1 36.28 2.11 -6.48
C MET A 1 35.86 0.81 -7.16
N LEU A 2 34.95 0.06 -6.56
CA LEU A 2 34.23 -1.01 -7.27
C LEU A 2 32.75 -0.86 -6.89
N PHE A 3 31.99 -0.27 -7.81
CA PHE A 3 30.54 -0.28 -7.75
C PHE A 3 30.07 -1.68 -8.13
N VAL A 4 29.72 -2.49 -7.14
CA VAL A 4 28.91 -3.70 -7.36
C VAL A 4 27.45 -3.24 -7.33
N GLY A 5 26.80 -3.32 -8.48
CA GLY A 5 25.40 -2.94 -8.63
C GLY A 5 24.51 -3.76 -7.70
N LEU A 6 23.71 -3.06 -6.89
CA LEU A 6 22.51 -3.64 -6.29
C LEU A 6 21.57 -3.99 -7.44
N ALA A 7 21.59 -5.26 -7.87
CA ALA A 7 20.41 -5.85 -8.47
C ALA A 7 19.32 -5.73 -7.41
N GLY A 8 18.32 -4.88 -7.66
CA GLY A 8 17.16 -4.78 -6.79
C GLY A 8 16.54 -6.17 -6.69
N ALA A 9 16.59 -6.77 -5.49
CA ALA A 9 15.78 -7.93 -5.21
C ALA A 9 14.33 -7.47 -5.38
N ALA A 10 13.70 -7.83 -6.49
CA ALA A 10 12.26 -7.77 -6.60
C ALA A 10 11.75 -8.68 -5.48
N SER A 11 11.19 -8.09 -4.42
CA SER A 11 10.55 -8.83 -3.34
C SER A 11 9.44 -9.66 -3.99
N ALA A 12 9.66 -10.95 -4.13
CA ALA A 12 8.66 -11.84 -4.68
C ALA A 12 7.41 -11.76 -3.77
N ASN A 13 6.24 -11.62 -4.40
CA ASN A 13 4.97 -11.67 -3.67
C ASN A 13 4.86 -13.00 -2.90
N LEU A 14 4.09 -13.00 -1.82
CA LEU A 14 3.86 -14.21 -1.04
C LEU A 14 3.22 -15.30 -1.88
N THR A 15 3.55 -16.55 -1.59
CA THR A 15 2.84 -17.69 -2.16
C THR A 15 1.52 -17.91 -1.43
N LYS A 16 0.55 -18.55 -2.10
CA LYS A 16 -0.77 -18.84 -1.51
C LYS A 16 -0.69 -19.62 -0.19
N PRO A 17 0.18 -20.65 -0.03
CA PRO A 17 0.35 -21.34 1.26
C PRO A 17 0.87 -20.41 2.37
N VAL A 18 1.88 -19.58 2.08
CA VAL A 18 2.44 -18.63 3.06
C VAL A 18 1.39 -17.60 3.47
N TYR A 19 0.66 -17.04 2.50
CA TYR A 19 -0.44 -16.12 2.72
C TYR A 19 -1.56 -16.73 3.60
N SER A 20 -1.96 -17.98 3.34
CA SER A 20 -2.98 -18.66 4.14
C SER A 20 -2.51 -18.86 5.59
N SER A 21 -1.28 -19.37 5.77
CA SER A 21 -0.70 -19.59 7.10
C SER A 21 -0.58 -18.28 7.89
N ALA A 22 -0.10 -17.22 7.25
CA ALA A 22 0.05 -15.91 7.88
C ALA A 22 -1.32 -15.30 8.26
N LYS A 23 -2.38 -15.55 7.49
CA LYS A 23 -3.75 -15.13 7.88
C LYS A 23 -4.21 -15.78 9.17
N ASP A 24 -3.95 -17.07 9.32
CA ASP A 24 -4.34 -17.81 10.52
C ASP A 24 -3.50 -17.38 11.73
N GLU A 25 -2.20 -17.10 11.52
CA GLU A 25 -1.33 -16.51 12.53
C GLU A 25 -1.83 -15.14 12.99
N VAL A 26 -2.20 -14.24 12.08
CA VAL A 26 -2.75 -12.91 12.42
C VAL A 26 -4.03 -13.02 13.25
N LYS A 27 -4.94 -13.95 12.91
CA LYS A 27 -6.16 -14.19 13.72
C LYS A 27 -5.83 -14.72 15.12
N SER A 28 -4.84 -15.61 15.22
CA SER A 28 -4.38 -16.14 16.50
C SER A 28 -3.77 -15.04 17.37
N MET A 29 -2.91 -14.19 16.78
CA MET A 29 -2.33 -13.02 17.44
C MET A 29 -3.40 -12.03 17.89
N PHE A 30 -4.39 -11.74 17.05
CA PHE A 30 -5.53 -10.89 17.41
C PHE A 30 -6.28 -11.44 18.64
N LYS A 31 -6.59 -12.74 18.64
CA LYS A 31 -7.24 -13.37 19.79
C LYS A 31 -6.40 -13.20 21.05
N ALA A 32 -5.11 -13.51 20.99
CA ALA A 32 -4.20 -13.37 22.13
C ALA A 32 -4.05 -11.91 22.59
N GLU A 33 -4.03 -10.93 21.69
CA GLU A 33 -4.02 -9.50 22.02
C GLU A 33 -5.31 -9.07 22.71
N LYS A 34 -6.46 -9.53 22.20
CA LYS A 34 -7.76 -9.23 22.79
C LYS A 34 -7.91 -9.85 24.18
N ASP A 35 -7.49 -11.10 24.37
CA ASP A 35 -7.54 -11.79 25.67
C ASP A 35 -6.71 -11.04 26.72
N LYS A 36 -5.57 -10.44 26.34
CA LYS A 36 -4.77 -9.59 27.26
C LYS A 36 -5.56 -8.36 27.74
N CYS A 37 -6.47 -7.84 26.93
CA CYS A 37 -7.32 -6.71 27.31
C CYS A 37 -8.35 -7.09 28.38
N ASP A 38 -8.61 -8.38 28.65
CA ASP A 38 -9.63 -8.77 29.65
C ASP A 38 -9.27 -8.42 31.09
N SER A 39 -7.99 -8.23 31.36
CA SER A 39 -7.49 -7.73 32.65
C SER A 39 -7.79 -6.24 32.89
N LEU A 40 -8.22 -5.51 31.87
CA LEU A 40 -8.51 -4.07 31.92
C LEU A 40 -10.00 -3.82 32.16
N SER A 41 -10.34 -2.57 32.48
CA SER A 41 -11.73 -2.12 32.63
C SER A 41 -11.90 -0.67 32.17
N GLY A 42 -13.15 -0.27 31.92
CA GLY A 42 -13.50 1.05 31.40
C GLY A 42 -12.89 1.33 30.02
N ASN A 43 -12.74 2.60 29.69
CA ASN A 43 -12.23 3.03 28.38
C ASN A 43 -10.83 2.49 28.06
N VAL A 44 -10.00 2.22 29.06
CA VAL A 44 -8.69 1.59 28.85
C VAL A 44 -8.84 0.18 28.25
N LYS A 45 -9.87 -0.57 28.64
CA LYS A 45 -10.23 -1.85 28.01
C LYS A 45 -10.70 -1.63 26.58
N ASP A 46 -11.58 -0.66 26.36
CA ASP A 46 -12.18 -0.43 25.04
C ASP A 46 -11.14 0.00 24.01
N VAL A 47 -10.24 0.92 24.39
CA VAL A 47 -9.07 1.32 23.59
C VAL A 47 -8.14 0.14 23.31
N CYS A 48 -7.92 -0.75 24.28
CA CYS A 48 -7.11 -1.95 24.08
C CYS A 48 -7.75 -2.87 23.03
N VAL A 49 -9.06 -3.11 23.13
CA VAL A 49 -9.80 -3.96 22.20
C VAL A 49 -9.85 -3.34 20.80
N GLU A 50 -10.05 -2.02 20.66
CA GLU A 50 -9.99 -1.37 19.36
C GLU A 50 -8.60 -1.34 18.75
N ARG A 51 -7.54 -1.26 19.59
CA ARG A 51 -6.16 -1.42 19.10
C ARG A 51 -5.94 -2.81 18.51
N ALA A 52 -6.38 -3.87 19.19
CA ALA A 52 -6.26 -5.23 18.70
C ALA A 52 -7.01 -5.43 17.37
N LYS A 53 -8.26 -4.94 17.27
CA LYS A 53 -9.04 -4.99 16.02
C LYS A 53 -8.35 -4.21 14.89
N GLY A 54 -7.78 -3.05 15.23
CA GLY A 54 -7.01 -2.22 14.31
C GLY A 54 -5.77 -2.95 13.78
N HIS A 55 -5.01 -3.59 14.67
CA HIS A 55 -3.85 -4.41 14.30
C HIS A 55 -4.24 -5.57 13.37
N GLU A 56 -5.29 -6.32 13.70
CA GLU A 56 -5.79 -7.41 12.86
C GLU A 56 -6.12 -6.92 11.45
N LYS A 57 -6.94 -5.86 11.34
CA LYS A 57 -7.37 -5.32 10.05
C LYS A 57 -6.18 -4.81 9.22
N VAL A 58 -5.25 -4.10 9.86
CA VAL A 58 -4.04 -3.59 9.19
C VAL A 58 -3.13 -4.72 8.74
N ALA A 59 -2.92 -5.74 9.58
CA ALA A 59 -2.08 -6.88 9.25
C ALA A 59 -2.68 -7.70 8.09
N LEU A 60 -3.98 -7.95 8.09
CA LEU A 60 -4.66 -8.64 7.00
C LEU A 60 -4.57 -7.86 5.67
N ALA A 61 -4.75 -6.54 5.70
CA ALA A 61 -4.63 -5.71 4.51
C ALA A 61 -3.18 -5.64 3.99
N HIS A 62 -2.19 -5.58 4.90
CA HIS A 62 -0.78 -5.65 4.53
C HIS A 62 -0.43 -6.98 3.88
N LEU A 63 -0.96 -8.07 4.45
CA LEU A 63 -0.74 -9.42 3.95
C LEU A 63 -1.37 -9.63 2.57
N GLU A 64 -2.55 -9.04 2.31
CA GLU A 64 -3.14 -8.99 0.97
C GLU A 64 -2.21 -8.29 -0.01
N TYR A 65 -1.71 -7.10 0.34
CA TYR A 65 -0.79 -6.37 -0.52
C TYR A 65 0.49 -7.15 -0.81
N GLN A 66 1.08 -7.82 0.19
CA GLN A 66 2.26 -8.66 -0.03
C GLN A 66 1.97 -9.90 -0.89
N TYR A 67 0.73 -10.40 -0.89
CA TYR A 67 0.34 -11.53 -1.72
C TYR A 67 0.05 -11.13 -3.17
N THR A 68 -0.58 -9.97 -3.39
CA THR A 68 -1.00 -9.54 -4.73
C THR A 68 0.03 -8.65 -5.43
N GLY A 69 0.81 -7.88 -4.66
CA GLY A 69 1.69 -6.82 -5.17
C GLY A 69 0.95 -5.66 -5.84
N LYS A 70 -0.39 -5.60 -5.77
CA LYS A 70 -1.19 -4.61 -6.49
C LYS A 70 -1.20 -3.27 -5.77
N GLU A 71 -1.05 -2.18 -6.52
CA GLU A 71 -1.12 -0.82 -5.98
C GLU A 71 -2.47 -0.52 -5.32
N LYS A 72 -3.57 -1.13 -5.81
CA LYS A 72 -4.87 -1.03 -5.14
C LYS A 72 -4.80 -1.58 -3.71
N ASP A 73 -4.22 -2.75 -3.51
CA ASP A 73 -4.18 -3.40 -2.19
C ASP A 73 -3.20 -2.67 -1.25
N ARG A 74 -2.14 -2.06 -1.80
CA ARG A 74 -1.30 -1.10 -1.07
C ARG A 74 -2.11 0.07 -0.51
N ASN A 75 -2.99 0.65 -1.34
CA ASN A 75 -3.83 1.78 -0.93
C ASN A 75 -4.85 1.36 0.12
N ASP A 76 -5.47 0.18 -0.05
CA ASP A 76 -6.40 -0.39 0.93
C ASP A 76 -5.68 -0.66 2.29
N TYR A 77 -4.42 -1.12 2.25
CA TYR A 77 -3.56 -1.23 3.44
C TYR A 77 -3.33 0.13 4.14
N MET A 78 -2.99 1.18 3.38
CA MET A 78 -2.80 2.51 3.95
C MET A 78 -4.11 3.06 4.55
N GLU A 79 -5.24 2.88 3.87
CA GLU A 79 -6.55 3.28 4.37
C GLU A 79 -6.90 2.53 5.67
N ALA A 80 -6.67 1.22 5.73
CA ALA A 80 -6.87 0.44 6.95
C ALA A 80 -6.06 0.98 8.13
N ARG A 81 -4.82 1.46 7.90
CA ARG A 81 -3.99 2.08 8.95
C ARG A 81 -4.58 3.40 9.46
N TYR A 82 -5.06 4.25 8.57
CA TYR A 82 -5.66 5.52 8.96
C TYR A 82 -6.96 5.31 9.72
N GLU A 83 -7.82 4.41 9.23
CA GLU A 83 -9.06 4.02 9.91
C GLU A 83 -8.81 3.43 11.29
N ALA A 84 -7.81 2.54 11.43
CA ALA A 84 -7.43 1.98 12.73
C ALA A 84 -6.98 3.08 13.71
N LYS A 85 -6.10 3.99 13.26
CA LYS A 85 -5.64 5.13 14.08
C LYS A 85 -6.79 6.03 14.50
N TYR A 86 -7.71 6.33 13.59
CA TYR A 86 -8.89 7.14 13.88
C TYR A 86 -9.79 6.50 14.93
N LYS A 87 -10.10 5.21 14.78
CA LYS A 87 -10.94 4.48 15.75
C LYS A 87 -10.31 4.45 17.13
N ILE A 88 -9.02 4.14 17.22
CA ILE A 88 -8.29 4.15 18.49
C ILE A 88 -8.30 5.54 19.13
N ALA A 89 -8.06 6.59 18.33
CA ALA A 89 -8.06 7.97 18.83
C ALA A 89 -9.45 8.41 19.29
N LYS A 90 -10.50 8.02 18.55
CA LYS A 90 -11.89 8.31 18.90
C LYS A 90 -12.28 7.62 20.20
N GLU A 91 -11.97 6.33 20.36
CA GLU A 91 -12.21 5.59 21.60
C GLU A 91 -11.45 6.24 22.77
N ALA A 92 -10.19 6.63 22.56
CA ALA A 92 -9.41 7.32 23.59
C ALA A 92 -10.02 8.67 24.02
N CYS A 93 -10.90 9.27 23.22
CA CYS A 93 -11.63 10.47 23.60
C CYS A 93 -12.84 10.20 24.52
N ASP A 94 -13.26 8.94 24.71
CA ASP A 94 -14.52 8.64 25.39
C ASP A 94 -14.52 8.93 26.90
N ASP A 95 -13.33 8.94 27.52
CA ASP A 95 -13.14 9.40 28.92
C ASP A 95 -13.34 10.91 29.11
N LYS A 96 -13.37 11.69 28.03
CA LYS A 96 -13.56 13.14 28.09
C LYS A 96 -15.05 13.48 28.11
N SER A 97 -15.36 14.71 28.47
CA SER A 97 -16.74 15.22 28.47
C SER A 97 -16.83 16.66 27.98
N GLY A 98 -18.04 17.06 27.57
CA GLY A 98 -18.33 18.40 27.03
C GLY A 98 -17.41 18.78 25.86
N ASN A 99 -17.06 20.07 25.81
CA ASN A 99 -16.22 20.63 24.75
C ASN A 99 -14.86 19.90 24.61
N ALA A 100 -14.30 19.37 25.69
CA ALA A 100 -13.02 18.63 25.62
C ALA A 100 -13.14 17.32 24.83
N LYS A 101 -14.31 16.64 24.90
CA LYS A 101 -14.59 15.45 24.08
C LYS A 101 -14.79 15.85 22.61
N ASP A 102 -15.57 16.89 22.37
CA ASP A 102 -15.89 17.35 21.02
C ASP A 102 -14.62 17.74 20.25
N VAL A 103 -13.73 18.52 20.89
CA VAL A 103 -12.43 18.90 20.31
C VAL A 103 -11.57 17.66 20.04
N CYS A 104 -11.49 16.71 20.99
CA CYS A 104 -10.72 15.49 20.81
C CYS A 104 -11.19 14.66 19.60
N VAL A 105 -12.50 14.48 19.46
CA VAL A 105 -13.09 13.73 18.34
C VAL A 105 -12.90 14.50 17.02
N ALA A 106 -13.04 15.83 17.04
CA ALA A 106 -12.80 16.69 15.88
C ALA A 106 -11.34 16.60 15.41
N ASP A 107 -10.38 16.65 16.32
CA ASP A 107 -8.94 16.53 16.01
C ASP A 107 -8.62 15.14 15.43
N ALA A 108 -9.16 14.07 16.02
CA ALA A 108 -9.00 12.70 15.51
C ALA A 108 -9.56 12.57 14.09
N LYS A 109 -10.74 13.14 13.84
CA LYS A 109 -11.36 13.17 12.51
C LYS A 109 -10.57 14.01 11.51
N ALA A 110 -10.09 15.19 11.91
CA ALA A 110 -9.29 16.06 11.05
C ALA A 110 -7.99 15.37 10.63
N ALA A 111 -7.30 14.71 11.56
CA ALA A 111 -6.10 13.93 11.26
C ALA A 111 -6.38 12.79 10.28
N HIS A 112 -7.49 12.07 10.46
CA HIS A 112 -7.93 11.01 9.56
C HIS A 112 -8.24 11.53 8.15
N ASP A 113 -9.06 12.58 8.04
CA ASP A 113 -9.50 13.13 6.77
C ASP A 113 -8.32 13.74 6.00
N LYS A 114 -7.38 14.38 6.70
CA LYS A 114 -6.10 14.84 6.13
C LYS A 114 -5.30 13.67 5.56
N ALA A 115 -5.11 12.61 6.32
CA ALA A 115 -4.35 11.44 5.86
C ALA A 115 -5.00 10.76 4.63
N LYS A 116 -6.34 10.69 4.58
CA LYS A 116 -7.07 10.21 3.40
C LYS A 116 -6.91 11.14 2.19
N ALA A 117 -6.95 12.45 2.41
CA ALA A 117 -6.74 13.43 1.35
C ALA A 117 -5.31 13.32 0.77
N ASP A 118 -4.30 13.21 1.62
CA ASP A 118 -2.90 13.03 1.23
C ASP A 118 -2.70 11.72 0.44
N LEU A 119 -3.32 10.61 0.89
CA LEU A 119 -3.29 9.34 0.15
C LEU A 119 -3.90 9.48 -1.24
N LYS A 120 -5.06 10.15 -1.36
CA LYS A 120 -5.73 10.38 -2.64
C LYS A 120 -4.90 11.27 -3.57
N ALA A 121 -4.25 12.29 -3.03
CA ALA A 121 -3.35 13.16 -3.80
C ALA A 121 -2.14 12.38 -4.33
N ASN A 122 -1.49 11.59 -3.47
CA ASN A 122 -0.36 10.74 -3.86
C ASN A 122 -0.74 9.72 -4.92
N LYS A 123 -1.94 9.12 -4.83
CA LYS A 123 -2.45 8.23 -5.89
C LYS A 123 -2.53 8.95 -7.23
N LYS A 124 -3.14 10.13 -7.28
CA LYS A 124 -3.24 10.92 -8.53
C LYS A 124 -1.88 11.30 -9.11
N ILE A 125 -0.92 11.62 -8.25
CA ILE A 125 0.45 11.93 -8.67
C ILE A 125 1.11 10.69 -9.28
N ALA A 126 0.97 9.53 -8.63
CA ALA A 126 1.51 8.27 -9.15
C ALA A 126 0.86 7.88 -10.49
N ASP A 127 -0.47 8.00 -10.61
CA ASP A 127 -1.19 7.75 -11.86
C ASP A 127 -0.69 8.67 -12.98
N ALA A 128 -0.56 9.97 -12.72
CA ALA A 128 -0.04 10.94 -13.69
C ALA A 128 1.43 10.66 -14.10
N GLN A 129 2.26 10.22 -13.16
CA GLN A 129 3.65 9.83 -13.44
C GLN A 129 3.69 8.57 -14.33
N ASN A 130 2.82 7.59 -14.09
CA ASN A 130 2.72 6.39 -14.92
C ASN A 130 2.28 6.74 -16.35
N ASP A 131 1.24 7.57 -16.50
CA ASP A 131 0.76 8.03 -17.82
C ASP A 131 1.85 8.80 -18.58
N GLN A 132 2.59 9.66 -17.88
CA GLN A 132 3.72 10.39 -18.45
C GLN A 132 4.83 9.45 -18.91
N MET A 133 5.20 8.45 -18.09
CA MET A 133 6.21 7.45 -18.44
C MET A 133 5.76 6.62 -19.65
N GLU A 134 4.51 6.16 -19.68
CA GLU A 134 3.95 5.39 -20.79
C GLU A 134 3.98 6.20 -22.09
N THR A 135 3.57 7.47 -22.03
CA THR A 135 3.59 8.38 -23.18
C THR A 135 5.00 8.54 -23.73
N LYS A 136 5.99 8.74 -22.85
CA LYS A 136 7.40 8.87 -23.25
C LYS A 136 7.92 7.58 -23.88
N LEU A 137 7.69 6.43 -23.26
CA LEU A 137 8.11 5.13 -23.78
C LEU A 137 7.49 4.83 -25.15
N LYS A 138 6.21 5.16 -25.35
CA LYS A 138 5.53 5.03 -26.65
C LYS A 138 6.13 5.94 -27.72
N ALA A 139 6.43 7.19 -27.38
CA ALA A 139 7.06 8.13 -28.30
C ALA A 139 8.48 7.70 -28.68
N ASP A 140 9.28 7.28 -27.69
CA ASP A 140 10.64 6.79 -27.89
C ASP A 140 10.65 5.48 -28.71
N TYR A 141 9.70 4.57 -28.46
CA TYR A 141 9.48 3.38 -29.27
C TYR A 141 9.15 3.72 -30.73
N LYS A 142 8.21 4.64 -30.96
CA LYS A 142 7.84 5.07 -32.32
C LYS A 142 9.07 5.59 -33.07
N ALA A 143 9.84 6.48 -32.45
CA ALA A 143 11.07 7.01 -33.06
C ALA A 143 12.14 5.93 -33.29
N ALA A 144 12.27 4.96 -32.39
CA ALA A 144 13.18 3.83 -32.57
C ALA A 144 12.74 2.91 -33.73
N ASN A 145 11.43 2.67 -33.85
CA ASN A 145 10.87 1.84 -34.91
C ASN A 145 11.04 2.50 -36.29
N GLU A 146 10.80 3.82 -36.39
CA GLU A 146 11.06 4.58 -37.63
C GLU A 146 12.54 4.52 -38.05
N ARG A 147 13.48 4.49 -37.09
CA ARG A 147 14.91 4.30 -37.40
C ARG A 147 15.23 2.91 -37.94
N CYS A 148 14.47 1.88 -37.55
CA CYS A 148 14.65 0.53 -38.08
C CYS A 148 14.17 0.42 -39.54
N ASP A 149 13.35 1.35 -40.04
CA ASP A 149 12.79 1.29 -41.39
C ASP A 149 13.84 1.48 -42.51
N THR A 150 15.04 1.98 -42.18
CA THR A 150 16.16 2.05 -43.12
C THR A 150 16.83 0.69 -43.36
N LEU A 151 16.47 -0.33 -42.58
CA LEU A 151 17.00 -1.69 -42.68
C LEU A 151 16.06 -2.60 -43.49
N SER A 152 16.52 -3.78 -43.85
CA SER A 152 15.73 -4.79 -44.56
C SER A 152 16.07 -6.21 -44.09
N GLY A 153 15.13 -7.14 -44.26
CA GLY A 153 15.29 -8.54 -43.86
C GLY A 153 15.55 -8.70 -42.36
N ASP A 154 16.31 -9.72 -41.98
CA ASP A 154 16.60 -10.10 -40.59
C ASP A 154 17.13 -8.93 -39.73
N ALA A 155 17.88 -8.00 -40.34
CA ALA A 155 18.40 -6.83 -39.64
C ALA A 155 17.28 -5.88 -39.19
N LYS A 156 16.24 -5.70 -40.00
CA LYS A 156 15.06 -4.92 -39.64
C LYS A 156 14.28 -5.59 -38.53
N ASP A 157 14.01 -6.88 -38.68
CA ASP A 157 13.23 -7.65 -37.70
C ASP A 157 13.90 -7.67 -36.32
N SER A 158 15.23 -7.86 -36.30
CA SER A 158 16.04 -7.80 -35.06
C SER A 158 16.03 -6.41 -34.42
N CYS A 159 16.10 -5.35 -35.22
CA CYS A 159 16.02 -3.97 -34.74
C CYS A 159 14.66 -3.69 -34.08
N GLN A 160 13.55 -4.07 -34.72
CA GLN A 160 12.21 -3.86 -34.19
C GLN A 160 11.95 -4.67 -32.92
N ALA A 161 12.39 -5.94 -32.87
CA ALA A 161 12.31 -6.77 -31.68
C ALA A 161 13.10 -6.16 -30.51
N SER A 162 14.30 -5.63 -30.78
CA SER A 162 15.12 -4.96 -29.78
C SER A 162 14.48 -3.66 -29.27
N ALA A 163 13.88 -2.86 -30.17
CA ALA A 163 13.14 -1.66 -29.79
C ALA A 163 11.94 -2.00 -28.90
N LYS A 164 11.17 -3.03 -29.28
CA LYS A 164 10.02 -3.51 -28.49
C LYS A 164 10.45 -3.93 -27.09
N ALA A 165 11.50 -4.73 -26.98
CA ALA A 165 12.06 -5.16 -25.70
C ALA A 165 12.58 -3.98 -24.86
N ARG A 166 13.24 -2.99 -25.48
CA ARG A 166 13.83 -1.82 -24.80
C ARG A 166 12.78 -0.87 -24.22
N TYR A 167 11.63 -0.73 -24.87
CA TYR A 167 10.58 0.24 -24.50
C TYR A 167 9.31 -0.42 -23.94
N PHE A 168 9.36 -1.72 -23.66
CA PHE A 168 8.27 -2.50 -23.04
C PHE A 168 6.93 -2.36 -23.79
N GLN A 169 6.97 -2.38 -25.13
CA GLN A 169 5.79 -2.41 -26.00
C GLN A 169 5.47 -3.84 -26.43
#